data_AF-A0A7V6WKY7-F1
#
_entry.id   AF-A0A7V6WKY7-F1
#
_cell.length_a   1.000
_cell.length_b   1.000
_cell.length_c   1.000
_cell.angle_alpha   90.00
_cell.angle_beta   90.00
_cell.angle_gamma   90.00
#
_symmetry.space_group_name_H-M   'P 1'
#
loop_
_entity.id
_entity.type
_entity.pdbx_description
1 polymer ?
#
loop_
_entity_poly.entity_id
_entity_poly.type
_entity_poly.pdbx_seq_one_letter_code
_entity_poly.pdbx_strand_id
1 'polypeptide(L)'
;MTSQEIKNLEKKVSQSIEKLHFPNYESEEHSRYVVRKKNYSSVLIKRIPYLFTCNETNKLVCLQNYSILIEGDEIKAVAPPEEKIEEDRFDLIYDASKRGGTVVTPGFINAHAHSPMYFLRSSMFLDEGENLGATLSKLPVWESKMNAEELTLSAIGDLTEQQKFGVTTTLSHYNNFESLDQAARLTGQNVINAISVASHVSPKNSPQLIEDLMEKERTFSKLAMAVHYLYKASPEVLRKVQSLIEKNNLLFTCHFAETKGVVKKNFQIHGESEVAVLDRYGLLNKKTLVSHAVHLGSEEIAKLVKGKVGVVHLPTSNQIHKSGTFPFWNFHKAGGFDRIGLGTDSVISKSRLDILTEAYHTRITHLYLKTVKFGSLFKMMTINGARILGEEKKGRIVPGMKADLVFWKLKDRGFIPFDEKNPFSLIGNLITHSGRTARDVMVGGRFVIKDRRHQKIDESKLLETTQNWHMRLRGKV
;
A
#
# COMPACT_ATOMS: atom_id res chain seq x y z
N MET A 1 35.36 33.41 -1.94
CA MET A 1 34.55 34.51 -1.39
C MET A 1 35.39 35.27 -0.39
N THR A 2 35.42 36.59 -0.47
CA THR A 2 36.09 37.45 0.52
C THR A 2 35.27 37.52 1.81
N SER A 3 35.88 37.90 2.94
CA SER A 3 35.19 38.07 4.22
C SER A 3 34.03 39.07 4.15
N GLN A 4 34.08 40.02 3.21
CA GLN A 4 33.01 40.99 2.97
C GLN A 4 31.82 40.38 2.24
N GLU A 5 32.07 39.46 1.29
CA GLU A 5 31.01 38.74 0.58
C GLU A 5 30.25 37.78 1.51
N ILE A 6 30.94 37.16 2.46
CA ILE A 6 30.33 36.29 3.49
C ILE A 6 29.41 37.11 4.40
N LYS A 7 29.88 38.24 4.95
CA LYS A 7 29.05 39.13 5.79
C LYS A 7 27.84 39.68 5.06
N ASN A 8 27.97 40.00 3.77
CA ASN A 8 26.85 40.46 2.96
C ASN A 8 25.82 39.35 2.72
N LEU A 9 26.27 38.09 2.53
CA LEU A 9 25.39 36.93 2.43
C LEU A 9 24.66 36.67 3.76
N GLU A 10 25.39 36.67 4.88
CA GLU A 10 24.82 36.48 6.23
C GLU A 10 23.76 37.53 6.55
N LYS A 11 24.00 38.79 6.19
CA LYS A 11 23.03 39.87 6.37
C LYS A 11 21.77 39.68 5.52
N LYS A 12 21.92 39.28 4.26
CA LYS A 12 20.78 38.97 3.36
C LYS A 12 19.96 37.77 3.84
N VAL A 13 20.63 36.72 4.33
CA VAL A 13 19.98 35.52 4.89
C VAL A 13 19.26 35.86 6.20
N SER A 14 19.88 36.61 7.11
CA SER A 14 19.27 37.01 8.39
C SER A 14 18.04 37.89 8.18
N GLN A 15 18.10 38.85 7.25
CA GLN A 15 16.93 39.68 6.88
C GLN A 15 15.79 38.87 6.24
N SER A 16 16.11 37.73 5.61
CA SER A 16 15.11 36.81 5.07
C SER A 16 14.49 35.91 6.16
N ILE A 17 15.24 35.61 7.22
CA ILE A 17 14.82 34.81 8.38
C ILE A 17 13.98 35.64 9.37
N GLU A 18 14.33 36.90 9.62
CA GLU A 18 13.58 37.78 10.55
C GLU A 18 12.14 38.08 10.09
N LYS A 19 11.84 37.93 8.80
CA LYS A 19 10.47 38.00 8.25
C LYS A 19 9.65 36.73 8.48
N LEU A 20 10.23 35.67 9.05
CA LEU A 20 9.52 34.44 9.40
C LEU A 20 8.76 34.66 10.71
N HIS A 21 7.53 35.14 10.58
CA HIS A 21 6.58 35.20 11.69
C HIS A 21 6.28 33.76 12.17
N PHE A 22 6.43 33.50 13.48
CA PHE A 22 6.09 32.21 14.08
C PHE A 22 4.64 32.25 14.58
N PRO A 23 3.67 31.67 13.87
CA PRO A 23 2.28 31.72 14.31
C PRO A 23 2.08 30.84 15.55
N ASN A 24 1.14 31.24 16.40
CA ASN A 24 0.63 30.41 17.48
C ASN A 24 -0.20 29.27 16.88
N TYR A 25 0.40 28.09 16.75
CA TYR A 25 -0.20 26.94 16.07
C TYR A 25 -1.30 26.22 16.87
N GLU A 26 -1.57 26.63 18.11
CA GLU A 26 -2.48 25.93 19.02
C GLU A 26 -3.87 26.59 19.19
N SER A 27 -4.15 27.75 18.57
CA SER A 27 -5.49 28.34 18.65
C SER A 27 -6.50 27.64 17.73
N GLU A 28 -7.76 27.52 18.18
CA GLU A 28 -8.85 26.88 17.41
C GLU A 28 -9.08 27.53 16.03
N GLU A 29 -8.82 28.83 15.90
CA GLU A 29 -8.88 29.57 14.61
C GLU A 29 -7.94 29.00 13.54
N HIS A 30 -6.84 28.36 13.96
CA HIS A 30 -5.82 27.78 13.09
C HIS A 30 -6.12 26.33 12.68
N SER A 31 -7.18 25.74 13.23
CA SER A 31 -7.62 24.40 12.82
C SER A 31 -8.03 24.38 11.34
N ARG A 32 -7.65 23.30 10.66
CA ARG A 32 -8.14 22.97 9.32
C ARG A 32 -9.53 22.35 9.36
N TYR A 33 -9.94 21.86 10.52
CA TYR A 33 -11.19 21.14 10.73
C TYR A 33 -12.23 22.05 11.36
N VAL A 34 -13.41 22.11 10.76
CA VAL A 34 -14.62 22.59 11.40
C VAL A 34 -15.56 21.40 11.49
N VAL A 35 -15.75 20.87 12.70
CA VAL A 35 -16.61 19.69 12.96
C VAL A 35 -17.92 20.17 13.54
N ARG A 36 -19.01 20.04 12.78
CA ARG A 36 -20.37 20.41 13.21
C ARG A 36 -21.11 19.24 13.85
N LYS A 37 -20.85 18.01 13.39
CA LYS A 37 -21.38 16.78 13.99
C LYS A 37 -20.27 15.78 14.30
N LYS A 38 -20.31 15.18 15.50
CA LYS A 38 -19.34 14.15 15.93
C LYS A 38 -19.37 12.92 15.02
N ASN A 39 -20.57 12.43 14.70
CA ASN A 39 -20.79 11.34 13.76
C ASN A 39 -21.15 11.89 12.37
N TYR A 40 -20.22 12.64 11.78
CA TYR A 40 -20.42 13.26 10.46
C TYR A 40 -20.68 12.21 9.37
N SER A 41 -21.53 12.51 8.40
CA SER A 41 -21.73 11.70 7.18
C SER A 41 -21.52 12.50 5.90
N SER A 42 -21.49 13.83 5.97
CA SER A 42 -21.10 14.70 4.86
C SER A 42 -19.79 15.42 5.17
N VAL A 43 -18.85 15.40 4.23
CA VAL A 43 -17.54 16.07 4.36
C VAL A 43 -17.27 16.95 3.16
N LEU A 44 -16.84 18.19 3.41
CA LEU A 44 -16.30 19.09 2.40
C LEU A 44 -14.80 19.26 2.61
N ILE A 45 -14.01 18.96 1.58
CA ILE A 45 -12.58 19.27 1.53
C ILE A 45 -12.40 20.42 0.56
N LYS A 46 -12.16 21.63 1.05
CA LYS A 46 -12.16 22.83 0.21
C LYS A 46 -10.77 23.38 -0.06
N ARG A 47 -10.64 24.10 -1.17
CA ARG A 47 -9.45 24.89 -1.55
C ARG A 47 -8.16 24.08 -1.53
N ILE A 48 -8.18 22.91 -2.17
CA ILE A 48 -7.01 22.03 -2.25
C ILE A 48 -5.98 22.65 -3.20
N PRO A 49 -4.81 23.11 -2.72
CA PRO A 49 -3.84 23.78 -3.60
C PRO A 49 -3.39 22.90 -4.78
N TYR A 50 -3.15 21.61 -4.52
CA TYR A 50 -2.78 20.61 -5.53
C TYR A 50 -3.45 19.27 -5.22
N LEU A 51 -4.36 18.84 -6.07
CA LEU A 51 -5.01 17.53 -6.04
C LEU A 51 -4.48 16.70 -7.21
N PHE A 52 -3.77 15.61 -6.92
CA PHE A 52 -3.30 14.68 -7.94
C PHE A 52 -4.25 13.49 -8.04
N THR A 53 -4.65 13.13 -9.26
CA THR A 53 -5.54 11.98 -9.53
C THR A 53 -5.33 11.48 -10.95
N CYS A 54 -5.93 10.34 -11.32
CA CYS A 54 -6.04 9.94 -12.71
C CYS A 54 -7.42 10.32 -13.27
N ASN A 55 -7.42 10.93 -14.47
CA ASN A 55 -8.63 11.22 -15.22
C ASN A 55 -9.21 9.94 -15.87
N GLU A 56 -10.30 10.07 -16.65
CA GLU A 56 -11.02 8.95 -17.26
C GLU A 56 -10.17 8.12 -18.23
N THR A 57 -9.17 8.73 -18.87
CA THR A 57 -8.20 8.03 -19.73
C THR A 57 -7.00 7.49 -18.95
N ASN A 58 -7.12 7.38 -17.63
CA ASN A 58 -6.08 6.93 -16.71
C ASN A 58 -4.79 7.79 -16.77
N LYS A 59 -4.84 9.03 -17.23
CA LYS A 59 -3.69 9.95 -17.24
C LYS A 59 -3.62 10.68 -15.89
N LEU A 60 -2.42 10.78 -15.32
CA LEU A 60 -2.17 11.58 -14.12
C LEU A 60 -2.41 13.06 -14.44
N VAL A 61 -3.23 13.71 -13.62
CA VAL A 61 -3.57 15.13 -13.71
C VAL A 61 -3.37 15.79 -12.34
N CYS A 62 -3.17 17.10 -12.36
CA CYS A 62 -3.12 17.96 -11.18
C CYS A 62 -4.25 18.99 -11.29
N LEU A 63 -5.19 18.97 -10.34
CA LEU A 63 -6.29 19.93 -10.23
C LEU A 63 -5.94 20.93 -9.13
N GLN A 64 -5.96 22.23 -9.43
CA GLN A 64 -5.54 23.28 -8.50
C GLN A 64 -6.73 24.05 -7.96
N ASN A 65 -6.76 24.23 -6.65
CA ASN A 65 -7.83 24.91 -5.90
C ASN A 65 -9.21 24.26 -5.98
N TYR A 66 -9.27 22.98 -6.36
CA TYR A 66 -10.50 22.21 -6.39
C TYR A 66 -10.98 21.87 -4.97
N SER A 67 -12.24 21.48 -4.87
CA SER A 67 -12.86 20.97 -3.65
C SER A 67 -13.42 19.55 -3.88
N ILE A 68 -13.51 18.75 -2.82
CA ILE A 68 -14.09 17.39 -2.85
C ILE A 68 -15.29 17.37 -1.91
N LEU A 69 -16.42 16.91 -2.42
CA LEU A 69 -17.66 16.72 -1.66
C LEU A 69 -17.85 15.21 -1.44
N ILE A 70 -18.06 14.81 -0.20
CA ILE A 70 -18.13 13.40 0.21
C ILE A 70 -19.42 13.19 0.99
N GLU A 71 -20.14 12.12 0.68
CA GLU A 71 -21.31 11.66 1.42
C GLU A 71 -21.16 10.17 1.74
N GLY A 72 -21.28 9.83 3.01
CA GLY A 72 -20.95 8.50 3.53
C GLY A 72 -19.48 8.17 3.29
N ASP A 73 -19.24 7.18 2.45
CA ASP A 73 -17.91 6.73 2.07
C ASP A 73 -17.56 7.03 0.59
N GLU A 74 -18.37 7.83 -0.10
CA GLU A 74 -18.27 8.07 -1.54
C GLU A 74 -18.02 9.54 -1.86
N ILE A 75 -17.15 9.78 -2.84
CA ILE A 75 -16.92 11.10 -3.45
C ILE A 75 -18.11 11.40 -4.36
N LYS A 76 -18.87 12.45 -4.04
CA LYS A 76 -20.03 12.88 -4.83
C LYS A 76 -19.67 13.89 -5.90
N ALA A 77 -18.73 14.77 -5.61
CA ALA A 77 -18.26 15.77 -6.58
C ALA A 77 -16.80 16.13 -6.34
N VAL A 78 -16.14 16.54 -7.44
CA VAL A 78 -14.81 17.15 -7.44
C VAL A 78 -14.98 18.50 -8.16
N ALA A 79 -15.25 19.54 -7.37
CA ALA A 79 -15.72 20.83 -7.83
C ALA A 79 -14.54 21.78 -8.16
N PRO A 80 -14.56 22.46 -9.32
CA PRO A 80 -13.55 23.46 -9.67
C PRO A 80 -13.69 24.73 -8.79
N PRO A 81 -12.66 25.60 -8.73
CA PRO A 81 -12.63 26.74 -7.82
C PRO A 81 -13.75 27.76 -8.04
N GLU A 82 -14.30 27.87 -9.24
CA GLU A 82 -15.41 28.75 -9.61
C GLU A 82 -16.78 28.26 -9.13
N GLU A 83 -16.91 26.99 -8.75
CA GLU A 83 -18.18 26.42 -8.30
C GLU A 83 -18.51 26.89 -6.87
N LYS A 84 -19.70 27.48 -6.69
CA LYS A 84 -20.18 27.92 -5.38
C LYS A 84 -20.70 26.72 -4.59
N ILE A 85 -20.12 26.50 -3.41
CA ILE A 85 -20.50 25.41 -2.52
C ILE A 85 -21.11 26.00 -1.24
N GLU A 86 -22.35 25.61 -0.93
CA GLU A 86 -22.98 25.93 0.34
C GLU A 86 -22.31 25.12 1.46
N GLU A 87 -21.37 25.74 2.18
CA GLU A 87 -20.58 25.00 3.17
C GLU A 87 -21.43 24.50 4.35
N ASP A 88 -22.55 25.15 4.66
CA ASP A 88 -23.41 24.90 5.83
C ASP A 88 -24.11 23.53 5.85
N ARG A 89 -24.22 22.86 4.69
CA ARG A 89 -24.78 21.49 4.61
C ARG A 89 -23.83 20.38 5.06
N PHE A 90 -22.54 20.69 5.23
CA PHE A 90 -21.54 19.69 5.55
C PHE A 90 -21.34 19.53 7.06
N ASP A 91 -21.33 18.29 7.52
CA ASP A 91 -21.11 17.94 8.93
C ASP A 91 -19.65 18.17 9.36
N LEU A 92 -18.71 18.06 8.41
CA LEU A 92 -17.29 18.35 8.62
C LEU A 92 -16.74 19.13 7.41
N ILE A 93 -16.01 20.21 7.68
CA ILE A 93 -15.25 20.96 6.68
C ILE A 93 -13.76 20.81 6.97
N TYR A 94 -12.98 20.46 5.94
CA TYR A 94 -11.53 20.46 5.93
C TYR A 94 -11.01 21.52 4.96
N ASP A 95 -10.30 22.52 5.48
CA ASP A 95 -9.68 23.57 4.67
C ASP A 95 -8.23 23.22 4.32
N ALA A 96 -8.02 22.79 3.09
CA ALA A 96 -6.72 22.31 2.61
C ALA A 96 -5.72 23.44 2.40
N SER A 97 -6.15 24.70 2.26
CA SER A 97 -5.24 25.84 2.03
C SER A 97 -4.60 26.39 3.31
N LYS A 98 -5.24 26.22 4.48
CA LYS A 98 -4.73 26.66 5.79
C LYS A 98 -3.34 26.11 6.12
N ARG A 99 -2.65 26.61 7.15
CA ARG A 99 -1.36 26.12 7.68
C ARG A 99 -0.34 25.72 6.59
N GLY A 100 -0.25 26.51 5.51
CA GLY A 100 0.69 26.29 4.41
C GLY A 100 0.28 25.27 3.35
N GLY A 101 -1.01 24.90 3.26
CA GLY A 101 -1.50 24.04 2.20
C GLY A 101 -1.29 22.54 2.43
N THR A 102 -2.08 21.71 1.75
CA THR A 102 -1.86 20.27 1.61
C THR A 102 -1.96 19.82 0.16
N VAL A 103 -1.06 18.93 -0.26
CA VAL A 103 -1.22 18.14 -1.49
C VAL A 103 -2.15 16.97 -1.18
N VAL A 104 -3.14 16.71 -2.03
CA VAL A 104 -4.10 15.61 -1.85
C VAL A 104 -3.93 14.58 -2.95
N THR A 105 -3.88 13.30 -2.58
CA THR A 105 -3.79 12.15 -3.49
C THR A 105 -4.87 11.11 -3.13
N PRO A 106 -5.21 10.17 -4.03
CA PRO A 106 -5.91 8.97 -3.62
C PRO A 106 -5.11 8.25 -2.52
N GLY A 107 -5.82 7.47 -1.72
CA GLY A 107 -5.23 6.44 -0.88
C GLY A 107 -4.32 5.52 -1.69
N PHE A 108 -3.14 5.26 -1.17
CA PHE A 108 -2.24 4.30 -1.80
C PHE A 108 -2.65 2.87 -1.50
N ILE A 109 -2.23 1.98 -2.39
CA ILE A 109 -2.61 0.59 -2.40
C ILE A 109 -1.34 -0.25 -2.32
N ASN A 110 -1.23 -1.00 -1.24
CA ASN A 110 -0.21 -2.02 -1.05
C ASN A 110 -0.78 -3.37 -1.49
N ALA A 111 -0.41 -3.82 -2.68
CA ALA A 111 -1.03 -5.00 -3.28
C ALA A 111 -0.49 -6.33 -2.75
N HIS A 112 0.50 -6.32 -1.86
CA HIS A 112 1.03 -7.52 -1.22
C HIS A 112 1.80 -7.18 0.05
N ALA A 113 1.37 -7.75 1.17
CA ALA A 113 1.98 -7.64 2.48
C ALA A 113 1.82 -8.94 3.28
N HIS A 114 2.56 -9.03 4.38
CA HIS A 114 2.40 -10.06 5.39
C HIS A 114 2.19 -9.43 6.77
N SER A 115 1.05 -8.74 6.96
CA SER A 115 0.86 -7.82 8.09
C SER A 115 1.08 -8.42 9.48
N PRO A 116 0.68 -9.68 9.77
CA PRO A 116 0.94 -10.28 11.08
C PRO A 116 2.41 -10.61 11.37
N MET A 117 3.34 -10.39 10.43
CA MET A 117 4.78 -10.61 10.62
C MET A 117 5.50 -9.42 11.28
N TYR A 118 4.82 -8.35 11.67
CA TYR A 118 5.45 -7.15 12.25
C TYR A 118 6.43 -7.43 13.40
N PHE A 119 6.10 -8.37 14.30
CA PHE A 119 6.97 -8.77 15.41
C PHE A 119 8.23 -9.53 14.97
N LEU A 120 8.33 -9.94 13.70
CA LEU A 120 9.53 -10.53 13.11
C LEU A 120 10.47 -9.47 12.51
N ARG A 121 10.17 -8.18 12.70
CA ARG A 121 11.10 -7.10 12.38
C ARG A 121 12.45 -7.35 13.06
N SER A 122 13.53 -7.06 12.33
CA SER A 122 14.91 -7.29 12.79
C SER A 122 15.26 -8.78 13.00
N SER A 123 14.56 -9.71 12.36
CA SER A 123 14.92 -11.14 12.38
C SER A 123 15.91 -11.54 11.28
N MET A 124 16.23 -10.64 10.35
CA MET A 124 17.24 -10.87 9.32
C MET A 124 18.47 -10.02 9.60
N PHE A 125 19.62 -10.66 9.82
CA PHE A 125 20.88 -9.97 10.11
C PHE A 125 21.76 -9.99 8.86
N LEU A 126 21.66 -8.94 8.04
CA LEU A 126 22.45 -8.81 6.82
C LEU A 126 23.94 -8.51 7.11
N ASP A 127 24.26 -8.04 8.31
CA ASP A 127 25.60 -7.58 8.69
C ASP A 127 26.62 -8.72 8.88
N GLU A 128 26.15 -9.92 9.22
CA GLU A 128 27.03 -11.08 9.49
C GLU A 128 27.22 -11.98 8.26
N GLY A 129 26.74 -11.55 7.08
CA GLY A 129 26.76 -12.39 5.89
C GLY A 129 25.88 -13.63 6.01
N GLU A 130 24.82 -13.57 6.84
CA GLU A 130 23.94 -14.69 7.13
C GLU A 130 23.46 -15.40 5.86
N ASN A 131 23.41 -16.73 5.95
CA ASN A 131 22.78 -17.53 4.92
C ASN A 131 21.27 -17.24 4.94
N LEU A 132 20.80 -16.47 3.96
CA LEU A 132 19.39 -16.13 3.78
C LEU A 132 18.46 -17.35 3.91
N GLY A 133 18.86 -18.51 3.39
CA GLY A 133 18.07 -19.73 3.52
C GLY A 133 17.94 -20.23 4.96
N ALA A 134 18.97 -20.06 5.78
CA ALA A 134 18.94 -20.39 7.21
C ALA A 134 18.12 -19.39 8.03
N THR A 135 18.14 -18.11 7.67
CA THR A 135 17.29 -17.09 8.31
C THR A 135 15.82 -17.33 7.98
N LEU A 136 15.50 -17.56 6.71
CA LEU A 136 14.13 -17.81 6.25
C LEU A 136 13.54 -19.10 6.83
N SER A 137 14.36 -20.14 7.07
CA SER A 137 13.86 -21.41 7.65
C SER A 137 13.46 -21.29 9.12
N LYS A 138 13.94 -20.26 9.84
CA LYS A 138 13.55 -19.99 11.24
C LYS A 138 12.21 -19.27 11.34
N LEU A 139 11.79 -18.53 10.31
CA LEU A 139 10.57 -17.70 10.37
C LEU A 139 9.31 -18.51 10.66
N PRO A 140 9.04 -19.65 9.99
CA PRO A 140 7.87 -20.48 10.30
C PRO A 140 7.86 -20.98 11.76
N VAL A 141 9.04 -21.17 12.36
CA VAL A 141 9.16 -21.57 13.78
C VAL A 141 8.65 -20.45 14.67
N TRP A 142 9.07 -19.20 14.43
CA TRP A 142 8.62 -18.05 15.21
C TRP A 142 7.13 -17.80 15.03
N GLU A 143 6.64 -17.85 13.79
CA GLU A 143 5.21 -17.69 13.47
C GLU A 143 4.36 -18.74 14.18
N SER A 144 4.81 -20.01 14.23
CA SER A 144 4.08 -21.08 14.93
C SER A 144 3.95 -20.89 16.44
N LYS A 145 4.75 -19.99 17.04
CA LYS A 145 4.74 -19.67 18.47
C LYS A 145 3.87 -18.45 18.81
N MET A 146 3.32 -17.78 17.81
CA MET A 146 2.44 -16.63 17.99
C MET A 146 1.00 -17.08 18.18
N ASN A 147 0.33 -16.56 19.21
CA ASN A 147 -1.10 -16.75 19.43
C ASN A 147 -1.93 -15.68 18.68
N ALA A 148 -3.26 -15.79 18.74
CA ALA A 148 -4.15 -14.87 18.03
C ALA A 148 -4.00 -13.40 18.47
N GLU A 149 -3.77 -13.13 19.75
CA GLU A 149 -3.57 -11.78 20.28
C GLU A 149 -2.26 -11.17 19.76
N GLU A 150 -1.17 -11.94 19.78
CA GLU A 150 0.13 -11.55 19.23
C GLU A 150 0.03 -11.25 17.73
N LEU A 151 -0.66 -12.11 16.97
CA LEU A 151 -0.92 -11.89 15.54
C LEU A 151 -1.74 -10.62 15.28
N THR A 152 -2.77 -10.35 16.08
CA THR A 152 -3.59 -9.14 15.96
C THR A 152 -2.78 -7.88 16.28
N LEU A 153 -2.03 -7.86 17.39
CA LEU A 153 -1.19 -6.72 17.76
C LEU A 153 -0.10 -6.45 16.74
N SER A 154 0.55 -7.52 16.25
CA SER A 154 1.53 -7.46 15.17
C SER A 154 0.91 -6.83 13.92
N ALA A 155 -0.27 -7.29 13.49
CA ALA A 155 -0.98 -6.70 12.36
C ALA A 155 -1.39 -5.23 12.61
N ILE A 156 -1.78 -4.83 13.83
CA ILE A 156 -2.07 -3.42 14.14
C ILE A 156 -0.82 -2.55 13.96
N GLY A 157 0.35 -3.03 14.42
CA GLY A 157 1.64 -2.35 14.20
C GLY A 157 1.92 -2.12 12.71
N ASP A 158 1.72 -3.15 11.90
CA ASP A 158 1.92 -3.09 10.45
C ASP A 158 0.95 -2.12 9.77
N LEU A 159 -0.36 -2.29 9.98
CA LEU A 159 -1.39 -1.49 9.32
C LEU A 159 -1.31 0.00 9.72
N THR A 160 -0.98 0.31 10.97
CA THR A 160 -0.81 1.70 11.42
C THR A 160 0.43 2.35 10.85
N GLU A 161 1.54 1.62 10.69
CA GLU A 161 2.72 2.12 9.97
C GLU A 161 2.40 2.38 8.50
N GLN A 162 1.71 1.45 7.83
CA GLN A 162 1.27 1.63 6.45
C GLN A 162 0.41 2.89 6.25
N GLN A 163 -0.55 3.13 7.16
CA GLN A 163 -1.40 4.33 7.14
C GLN A 163 -0.58 5.61 7.27
N LYS A 164 0.47 5.63 8.09
CA LYS A 164 1.38 6.78 8.18
C LYS A 164 2.04 7.12 6.85
N PHE A 165 2.15 6.18 5.94
CA PHE A 165 2.70 6.41 4.61
C PHE A 165 1.64 6.49 3.51
N GLY A 166 0.38 6.74 3.90
CA GLY A 166 -0.70 7.02 2.97
C GLY A 166 -1.35 5.77 2.34
N VAL A 167 -1.00 4.57 2.81
CA VAL A 167 -1.69 3.36 2.36
C VAL A 167 -3.06 3.28 3.03
N THR A 168 -4.13 3.22 2.24
CA THR A 168 -5.51 3.05 2.74
C THR A 168 -6.05 1.65 2.49
N THR A 169 -5.48 0.95 1.49
CA THR A 169 -5.86 -0.42 1.15
C THR A 169 -4.63 -1.32 1.10
N THR A 170 -4.67 -2.46 1.80
CA THR A 170 -3.64 -3.49 1.70
C THR A 170 -4.26 -4.84 1.33
N LEU A 171 -3.58 -5.61 0.49
CA LEU A 171 -3.75 -7.05 0.48
C LEU A 171 -2.71 -7.66 1.40
N SER A 172 -3.15 -8.45 2.37
CA SER A 172 -2.24 -9.20 3.26
C SER A 172 -2.48 -10.69 3.08
N HIS A 173 -1.41 -11.40 2.75
CA HIS A 173 -1.38 -12.85 2.61
C HIS A 173 -0.90 -13.46 3.92
N TYR A 174 -1.75 -14.20 4.62
CA TYR A 174 -1.35 -14.87 5.85
C TYR A 174 -2.15 -16.16 6.14
N ASN A 175 -1.83 -16.86 7.22
CA ASN A 175 -2.46 -18.12 7.61
C ASN A 175 -3.61 -17.98 8.63
N ASN A 176 -3.81 -16.81 9.22
CA ASN A 176 -4.86 -16.55 10.23
C ASN A 176 -5.78 -15.40 9.78
N PHE A 177 -7.08 -15.69 9.64
CA PHE A 177 -8.05 -14.71 9.15
C PHE A 177 -8.52 -13.76 10.26
N GLU A 178 -8.92 -14.33 11.39
CA GLU A 178 -9.59 -13.63 12.48
C GLU A 178 -8.72 -12.51 13.06
N SER A 179 -7.44 -12.78 13.28
CA SER A 179 -6.51 -11.80 13.86
C SER A 179 -6.36 -10.57 12.97
N LEU A 180 -6.28 -10.79 11.64
CA LEU A 180 -6.15 -9.71 10.68
C LEU A 180 -7.48 -8.99 10.43
N ASP A 181 -8.62 -9.68 10.46
CA ASP A 181 -9.94 -9.05 10.40
C ASP A 181 -10.17 -8.08 11.58
N GLN A 182 -9.79 -8.52 12.77
CA GLN A 182 -9.85 -7.70 13.98
C GLN A 182 -8.92 -6.49 13.89
N ALA A 183 -7.68 -6.67 13.44
CA ALA A 183 -6.73 -5.58 13.25
C ALA A 183 -7.25 -4.55 12.22
N ALA A 184 -7.82 -5.01 11.10
CA ALA A 184 -8.45 -4.15 10.10
C ALA A 184 -9.58 -3.31 10.70
N ARG A 185 -10.46 -3.93 11.52
CA ARG A 185 -11.56 -3.24 12.19
C ARG A 185 -11.09 -2.15 13.15
N LEU A 186 -10.11 -2.48 13.99
CA LEU A 186 -9.56 -1.57 15.01
C LEU A 186 -8.83 -0.38 14.39
N THR A 187 -8.08 -0.61 13.31
CA THR A 187 -7.36 0.44 12.59
C THR A 187 -8.23 1.21 11.60
N GLY A 188 -9.34 0.61 11.14
CA GLY A 188 -10.16 1.14 10.05
C GLY A 188 -9.52 1.03 8.67
N GLN A 189 -8.50 0.19 8.50
CA GLN A 189 -7.82 -0.02 7.22
C GLN A 189 -8.67 -0.89 6.28
N ASN A 190 -8.71 -0.58 4.98
CA ASN A 190 -9.28 -1.50 4.01
C ASN A 190 -8.32 -2.68 3.80
N VAL A 191 -8.70 -3.89 4.23
CA VAL A 191 -7.87 -5.09 4.08
C VAL A 191 -8.53 -6.10 3.17
N ILE A 192 -7.78 -6.56 2.16
CA ILE A 192 -8.06 -7.79 1.42
C ILE A 192 -7.27 -8.91 2.11
N ASN A 193 -7.98 -9.75 2.84
CA ASN A 193 -7.43 -10.77 3.72
C ASN A 193 -7.30 -12.08 2.95
N ALA A 194 -6.11 -12.33 2.40
CA ALA A 194 -5.83 -13.46 1.54
C ALA A 194 -5.32 -14.66 2.37
N ILE A 195 -6.19 -15.64 2.57
CA ILE A 195 -5.89 -16.79 3.43
C ILE A 195 -5.20 -17.87 2.66
N SER A 196 -4.04 -18.28 3.18
CA SER A 196 -3.29 -19.40 2.65
C SER A 196 -4.09 -20.69 2.80
N VAL A 197 -4.61 -21.25 1.70
CA VAL A 197 -5.38 -22.51 1.67
C VAL A 197 -4.49 -23.76 1.56
N ALA A 198 -3.17 -23.57 1.55
CA ALA A 198 -2.16 -24.61 1.58
C ALA A 198 -0.96 -24.11 2.40
N SER A 199 -1.06 -24.24 3.72
CA SER A 199 -0.07 -23.71 4.68
C SER A 199 0.60 -24.84 5.47
N HIS A 200 1.93 -24.77 5.59
CA HIS A 200 2.68 -25.66 6.48
C HIS A 200 2.58 -25.24 7.96
N VAL A 201 2.42 -23.93 8.22
CA VAL A 201 2.30 -23.38 9.59
C VAL A 201 0.90 -23.64 10.15
N SER A 202 -0.12 -23.61 9.28
CA SER A 202 -1.50 -23.95 9.62
C SER A 202 -1.99 -25.09 8.72
N PRO A 203 -1.64 -26.36 9.00
CA PRO A 203 -2.03 -27.51 8.17
C PRO A 203 -3.53 -27.73 8.05
N LYS A 204 -4.33 -27.15 8.96
CA LYS A 204 -5.79 -27.18 8.93
C LYS A 204 -6.38 -26.26 7.86
N ASN A 205 -5.62 -25.28 7.37
CA ASN A 205 -6.10 -24.40 6.33
C ASN A 205 -6.28 -25.19 5.03
N SER A 206 -7.46 -25.06 4.46
CA SER A 206 -7.86 -25.72 3.24
C SER A 206 -8.87 -24.83 2.50
N PRO A 207 -9.24 -25.16 1.26
CA PRO A 207 -10.34 -24.47 0.60
C PRO A 207 -11.67 -24.53 1.39
N GLN A 208 -11.89 -25.54 2.25
CA GLN A 208 -13.08 -25.62 3.10
C GLN A 208 -13.16 -24.45 4.09
N LEU A 209 -12.02 -24.01 4.65
CA LEU A 209 -11.97 -22.85 5.54
C LEU A 209 -12.52 -21.58 4.86
N ILE A 210 -12.35 -21.45 3.55
CA ILE A 210 -12.90 -20.31 2.80
C ILE A 210 -14.42 -20.37 2.77
N GLU A 211 -15.00 -21.55 2.55
CA GLU A 211 -16.46 -21.76 2.59
C GLU A 211 -16.99 -21.43 3.99
N ASP A 212 -16.34 -21.94 5.05
CA ASP A 212 -16.72 -21.69 6.44
C ASP A 212 -16.64 -20.19 6.80
N LEU A 213 -15.62 -19.47 6.31
CA LEU A 213 -15.47 -18.03 6.52
C LEU A 213 -16.53 -17.22 5.78
N MET A 214 -17.02 -17.70 4.63
CA MET A 214 -18.08 -17.06 3.87
C MET A 214 -19.45 -17.19 4.54
N GLU A 215 -19.68 -18.25 5.32
CA GLU A 215 -20.91 -18.44 6.09
C GLU A 215 -20.97 -17.55 7.33
N LYS A 216 -19.85 -16.96 7.77
CA LYS A 216 -19.84 -16.02 8.90
C LYS A 216 -20.54 -14.71 8.53
N GLU A 217 -21.59 -14.35 9.28
CA GLU A 217 -22.47 -13.22 8.95
C GLU A 217 -21.76 -11.84 8.83
N ARG A 218 -20.57 -11.63 9.44
CA ARG A 218 -19.92 -10.30 9.46
C ARG A 218 -18.39 -10.33 9.56
N THR A 219 -17.69 -10.25 8.42
CA THR A 219 -16.25 -9.90 8.36
C THR A 219 -16.08 -8.40 8.13
N PHE A 220 -15.00 -7.79 8.65
CA PHE A 220 -14.65 -6.40 8.33
C PHE A 220 -13.80 -6.32 7.05
N SER A 221 -12.87 -7.25 6.91
CA SER A 221 -11.98 -7.40 5.78
C SER A 221 -12.64 -8.19 4.65
N LYS A 222 -12.17 -7.94 3.42
CA LYS A 222 -12.61 -8.64 2.22
C LYS A 222 -11.84 -9.95 2.09
N LEU A 223 -12.55 -11.07 2.07
CA LEU A 223 -11.94 -12.39 1.92
C LEU A 223 -11.30 -12.57 0.54
N ALA A 224 -10.10 -13.15 0.54
CA ALA A 224 -9.40 -13.63 -0.64
C ALA A 224 -8.69 -14.96 -0.32
N MET A 225 -8.24 -15.66 -1.35
CA MET A 225 -7.50 -16.90 -1.23
C MET A 225 -6.05 -16.70 -1.60
N ALA A 226 -5.18 -17.43 -0.94
CA ALA A 226 -3.77 -17.48 -1.28
C ALA A 226 -3.23 -18.90 -1.27
N VAL A 227 -2.16 -19.12 -2.03
CA VAL A 227 -1.21 -20.20 -1.77
C VAL A 227 0.17 -19.59 -1.73
N HIS A 228 1.07 -20.10 -0.89
CA HIS A 228 2.43 -19.58 -0.81
C HIS A 228 3.13 -19.70 -2.18
N TYR A 229 3.30 -20.93 -2.66
CA TYR A 229 3.76 -21.19 -4.03
C TYR A 229 2.86 -22.25 -4.67
N LEU A 230 2.68 -22.20 -5.99
CA LEU A 230 1.84 -23.18 -6.70
C LEU A 230 2.30 -24.63 -6.49
N TYR A 231 3.60 -24.86 -6.38
CA TYR A 231 4.15 -26.19 -6.13
C TYR A 231 3.80 -26.77 -4.75
N LYS A 232 3.27 -25.96 -3.82
CA LYS A 232 2.79 -26.42 -2.50
C LYS A 232 1.32 -26.85 -2.51
N ALA A 233 0.58 -26.54 -3.57
CA ALA A 233 -0.83 -26.90 -3.72
C ALA A 233 -0.97 -28.16 -4.58
N SER A 234 -1.76 -29.12 -4.11
CA SER A 234 -2.10 -30.30 -4.90
C SER A 234 -3.04 -29.93 -6.06
N PRO A 235 -3.13 -30.75 -7.12
CA PRO A 235 -4.13 -30.58 -8.18
C PRO A 235 -5.57 -30.44 -7.68
N GLU A 236 -5.92 -31.13 -6.60
CA GLU A 236 -7.24 -31.06 -5.97
C GLU A 236 -7.48 -29.69 -5.33
N VAL A 237 -6.51 -29.18 -4.57
CA VAL A 237 -6.58 -27.83 -3.99
C VAL A 237 -6.75 -26.78 -5.09
N LEU A 238 -5.97 -26.87 -6.17
CA LEU A 238 -6.04 -25.90 -7.28
C LEU A 238 -7.40 -25.94 -8.00
N ARG A 239 -8.00 -27.11 -8.22
CA ARG A 239 -9.36 -27.24 -8.76
C ARG A 239 -10.40 -26.64 -7.83
N LYS A 240 -10.31 -26.89 -6.53
CA LYS A 240 -11.27 -26.33 -5.55
C LYS A 240 -11.11 -24.81 -5.42
N VAL A 241 -9.90 -24.28 -5.48
CA VAL A 241 -9.64 -22.83 -5.56
C VAL A 241 -10.31 -22.23 -6.79
N GLN A 242 -10.15 -22.81 -7.98
CA GLN A 242 -10.81 -22.30 -9.18
C GLN A 242 -12.34 -22.34 -9.04
N SER A 243 -12.91 -23.42 -8.51
CA SER A 243 -14.36 -23.52 -8.26
C SER A 243 -14.87 -22.43 -7.32
N LEU A 244 -14.10 -22.10 -6.27
CA LEU A 244 -14.43 -21.02 -5.34
C LEU A 244 -14.32 -19.63 -5.99
N ILE A 245 -13.34 -19.40 -6.88
CA ILE A 245 -13.25 -18.15 -7.65
C ILE A 245 -14.49 -17.98 -8.52
N GLU A 246 -14.92 -19.02 -9.23
CA GLU A 246 -16.07 -18.96 -10.14
C GLU A 246 -17.39 -18.74 -9.41
N LYS A 247 -17.64 -19.47 -8.31
CA LYS A 247 -18.87 -19.33 -7.52
C LYS A 247 -18.96 -17.99 -6.80
N ASN A 248 -17.84 -17.53 -6.23
CA ASN A 248 -17.86 -16.49 -5.20
C ASN A 248 -17.14 -15.21 -5.63
N ASN A 249 -16.60 -15.15 -6.85
CA ASN A 249 -15.93 -13.98 -7.42
C ASN A 249 -14.70 -13.51 -6.59
N LEU A 250 -14.07 -14.44 -5.85
CA LEU A 250 -12.95 -14.19 -4.94
C LEU A 250 -11.65 -13.89 -5.70
N LEU A 251 -10.78 -13.13 -5.07
CA LEU A 251 -9.40 -12.93 -5.55
C LEU A 251 -8.53 -14.09 -5.08
N PHE A 252 -7.61 -14.52 -5.93
CA PHE A 252 -6.59 -15.52 -5.63
C PHE A 252 -5.20 -14.92 -5.81
N THR A 253 -4.27 -15.20 -4.89
CA THR A 253 -2.89 -14.74 -4.99
C THR A 253 -1.86 -15.81 -4.65
N CYS A 254 -0.67 -15.70 -5.25
CA CYS A 254 0.48 -16.51 -4.88
C CYS A 254 1.80 -15.78 -5.11
N HIS A 255 2.85 -16.21 -4.41
CA HIS A 255 4.22 -15.91 -4.83
C HIS A 255 4.54 -16.74 -6.06
N PHE A 256 5.17 -16.13 -7.06
CA PHE A 256 5.18 -16.66 -8.42
C PHE A 256 6.48 -16.32 -9.14
N ALA A 257 7.15 -17.34 -9.69
CA ALA A 257 8.40 -17.20 -10.43
C ALA A 257 9.43 -16.28 -9.74
N GLU A 258 9.49 -16.37 -8.41
CA GLU A 258 10.30 -15.46 -7.58
C GLU A 258 11.78 -15.75 -7.75
N THR A 259 12.19 -17.00 -7.59
CA THR A 259 13.59 -17.45 -7.73
C THR A 259 13.68 -18.58 -8.75
N LYS A 260 14.87 -18.79 -9.33
CA LYS A 260 15.13 -19.97 -10.19
C LYS A 260 14.82 -21.29 -9.48
N GLY A 261 15.03 -21.35 -8.16
CA GLY A 261 14.71 -22.52 -7.34
C GLY A 261 13.21 -22.80 -7.28
N VAL A 262 12.38 -21.77 -7.13
CA VAL A 262 10.91 -21.88 -7.18
C VAL A 262 10.45 -22.39 -8.54
N VAL A 263 10.95 -21.82 -9.63
CA VAL A 263 10.61 -22.25 -11.00
C VAL A 263 10.97 -23.72 -11.22
N LYS A 264 12.19 -24.12 -10.84
CA LYS A 264 12.65 -25.52 -10.95
C LYS A 264 11.78 -26.47 -10.13
N LYS A 265 11.45 -26.11 -8.89
CA LYS A 265 10.63 -26.93 -8.00
C LYS A 265 9.19 -27.08 -8.51
N ASN A 266 8.62 -26.02 -9.09
CA ASN A 266 7.32 -26.10 -9.75
C ASN A 266 7.34 -27.09 -10.92
N PHE A 267 8.34 -27.00 -11.79
CA PHE A 267 8.48 -27.91 -12.93
C PHE A 267 8.65 -29.37 -12.48
N GLN A 268 9.42 -29.62 -11.42
CA GLN A 268 9.60 -30.96 -10.86
C GLN A 268 8.30 -31.57 -10.32
N ILE A 269 7.42 -30.77 -9.71
CA ILE A 269 6.18 -31.25 -9.08
C ILE A 269 5.03 -31.34 -10.08
N HIS A 270 4.88 -30.34 -10.95
CA HIS A 270 3.72 -30.21 -11.85
C HIS A 270 4.01 -30.61 -13.30
N GLY A 271 5.28 -30.80 -13.67
CA GLY A 271 5.72 -31.15 -15.03
C GLY A 271 5.72 -30.00 -16.03
N GLU A 272 5.41 -28.78 -15.60
CA GLU A 272 5.23 -27.62 -16.47
C GLU A 272 5.57 -26.29 -15.77
N SER A 273 5.58 -25.19 -16.53
CA SER A 273 5.86 -23.86 -15.96
C SER A 273 4.70 -23.34 -15.11
N GLU A 274 4.97 -22.41 -14.19
CA GLU A 274 3.93 -21.86 -13.31
C GLU A 274 2.78 -21.20 -14.09
N VAL A 275 3.06 -20.56 -15.24
CA VAL A 275 2.02 -20.00 -16.11
C VAL A 275 1.16 -21.10 -16.75
N ALA A 276 1.77 -22.21 -17.16
CA ALA A 276 1.03 -23.36 -17.70
C ALA A 276 0.15 -24.01 -16.62
N VAL A 277 0.63 -24.09 -15.37
CA VAL A 277 -0.18 -24.55 -14.23
C VAL A 277 -1.41 -23.67 -14.04
N LEU A 278 -1.25 -22.34 -14.05
CA LEU A 278 -2.39 -21.43 -13.94
C LEU A 278 -3.39 -21.64 -15.08
N ASP A 279 -2.93 -21.81 -16.31
CA ASP A 279 -3.77 -22.03 -17.48
C ASP A 279 -4.55 -23.35 -17.37
N ARG A 280 -3.84 -24.45 -17.07
CA ARG A 280 -4.40 -25.81 -16.91
C ARG A 280 -5.56 -25.87 -15.91
N TYR A 281 -5.46 -25.12 -14.82
CA TYR A 281 -6.50 -25.08 -13.78
C TYR A 281 -7.46 -23.90 -13.91
N GLY A 282 -7.48 -23.17 -15.03
CA GLY A 282 -8.40 -22.06 -15.26
C GLY A 282 -8.14 -20.82 -14.38
N LEU A 283 -6.96 -20.75 -13.75
CA LEU A 283 -6.52 -19.65 -12.89
C LEU A 283 -5.78 -18.54 -13.66
N LEU A 284 -5.55 -18.67 -14.97
CA LEU A 284 -4.91 -17.64 -15.79
C LEU A 284 -5.91 -16.53 -16.19
N ASN A 285 -6.43 -15.79 -15.21
CA ASN A 285 -7.50 -14.82 -15.42
C ASN A 285 -7.38 -13.58 -14.51
N LYS A 286 -8.31 -12.62 -14.68
CA LYS A 286 -8.34 -11.33 -13.95
C LYS A 286 -8.53 -11.43 -12.43
N LYS A 287 -8.83 -12.61 -11.89
CA LYS A 287 -8.98 -12.89 -10.46
C LYS A 287 -7.72 -13.46 -9.83
N THR A 288 -6.66 -13.62 -10.61
CA THR A 288 -5.37 -14.08 -10.12
C THR A 288 -4.39 -12.93 -10.02
N LEU A 289 -3.67 -12.90 -8.90
CA LEU A 289 -2.63 -11.93 -8.59
C LEU A 289 -1.32 -12.67 -8.28
N VAL A 290 -0.28 -12.43 -9.08
CA VAL A 290 1.04 -13.05 -8.93
C VAL A 290 2.03 -12.05 -8.33
N SER A 291 2.74 -12.46 -7.27
CA SER A 291 3.72 -11.63 -6.57
C SER A 291 5.15 -12.01 -7.00
N HIS A 292 6.05 -11.03 -7.05
CA HIS A 292 7.42 -11.10 -7.57
C HIS A 292 7.53 -11.17 -9.09
N ALA A 293 7.13 -12.29 -9.71
CA ALA A 293 7.14 -12.51 -11.16
C ALA A 293 8.50 -12.17 -11.83
N VAL A 294 9.61 -12.62 -11.24
CA VAL A 294 10.97 -12.22 -11.64
C VAL A 294 11.51 -13.08 -12.79
N HIS A 295 11.33 -14.40 -12.71
CA HIS A 295 11.88 -15.36 -13.67
C HIS A 295 10.83 -15.85 -14.66
N LEU A 296 10.48 -14.98 -15.62
CA LEU A 296 9.50 -15.29 -16.67
C LEU A 296 10.07 -15.05 -18.06
N GLY A 297 9.74 -15.95 -18.99
CA GLY A 297 9.99 -15.76 -20.41
C GLY A 297 9.00 -14.79 -21.06
N SER A 298 9.34 -14.29 -22.25
CA SER A 298 8.48 -13.35 -23.00
C SER A 298 7.10 -13.93 -23.33
N GLU A 299 7.01 -15.22 -23.64
CA GLU A 299 5.73 -15.90 -23.93
C GLU A 299 4.85 -16.03 -22.70
N GLU A 300 5.46 -16.36 -21.55
CA GLU A 300 4.78 -16.44 -20.25
C GLU A 300 4.21 -15.07 -19.85
N ILE A 301 5.00 -14.01 -20.02
CA ILE A 301 4.56 -12.63 -19.80
C ILE A 301 3.38 -12.30 -20.72
N ALA A 302 3.44 -12.64 -22.01
CA ALA A 302 2.34 -12.38 -22.95
C ALA A 302 1.05 -13.12 -22.55
N LYS A 303 1.16 -14.37 -22.07
CA LYS A 303 0.02 -15.14 -21.54
C LYS A 303 -0.59 -14.50 -20.30
N LEU A 304 0.23 -14.08 -19.32
CA LEU A 304 -0.23 -13.38 -18.11
C LEU A 304 -0.98 -12.08 -18.46
N VAL A 305 -0.43 -11.29 -19.39
CA VAL A 305 -1.05 -10.03 -19.84
C VAL A 305 -2.38 -10.31 -20.57
N LYS A 306 -2.41 -11.29 -21.49
CA LYS A 306 -3.63 -11.71 -22.19
C LYS A 306 -4.72 -12.19 -21.21
N GLY A 307 -4.33 -12.96 -20.20
CA GLY A 307 -5.20 -13.41 -19.12
C GLY A 307 -5.64 -12.30 -18.16
N LYS A 308 -5.09 -11.08 -18.30
CA LYS A 308 -5.33 -9.95 -17.40
C LYS A 308 -4.96 -10.23 -15.94
N VAL A 309 -4.01 -11.13 -15.72
CA VAL A 309 -3.47 -11.47 -14.40
C VAL A 309 -2.82 -10.22 -13.81
N GLY A 310 -3.11 -9.94 -12.54
CA GLY A 310 -2.46 -8.85 -11.82
C GLY A 310 -1.06 -9.25 -11.35
N VAL A 311 -0.11 -8.32 -11.40
CA VAL A 311 1.29 -8.56 -11.04
C VAL A 311 1.71 -7.58 -9.96
N VAL A 312 2.24 -8.08 -8.86
CA VAL A 312 2.78 -7.24 -7.77
C VAL A 312 4.29 -7.22 -7.83
N HIS A 313 4.83 -6.04 -8.11
CA HIS A 313 6.26 -5.80 -8.10
C HIS A 313 6.74 -5.44 -6.68
N LEU A 314 7.75 -6.17 -6.21
CA LEU A 314 8.31 -6.12 -4.84
C LEU A 314 9.81 -5.75 -4.87
N PRO A 315 10.19 -4.55 -5.35
CA PRO A 315 11.57 -4.22 -5.71
C PRO A 315 12.56 -4.45 -4.58
N THR A 316 12.28 -3.97 -3.36
CA THR A 316 13.25 -4.10 -2.25
C THR A 316 13.39 -5.55 -1.80
N SER A 317 12.28 -6.30 -1.76
CA SER A 317 12.28 -7.69 -1.29
C SER A 317 13.04 -8.56 -2.27
N ASN A 318 12.78 -8.39 -3.57
CA ASN A 318 13.47 -9.12 -4.62
C ASN A 318 15.00 -8.91 -4.59
N GLN A 319 15.47 -7.71 -4.24
CA GLN A 319 16.91 -7.43 -4.12
C GLN A 319 17.49 -8.02 -2.85
N ILE A 320 16.84 -7.82 -1.70
CA ILE A 320 17.30 -8.36 -0.41
C ILE A 320 17.35 -9.89 -0.42
N HIS A 321 16.33 -10.54 -1.00
CA HIS A 321 16.27 -11.99 -1.12
C HIS A 321 17.12 -12.56 -2.27
N LYS A 322 17.83 -11.71 -3.03
CA LYS A 322 18.63 -12.12 -4.21
C LYS A 322 17.78 -12.87 -5.25
N SER A 323 16.48 -12.57 -5.31
CA SER A 323 15.53 -13.13 -6.27
C SER A 323 15.78 -12.61 -7.68
N GLY A 324 16.23 -11.36 -7.80
CA GLY A 324 16.61 -10.72 -9.07
C GLY A 324 15.78 -9.46 -9.37
N THR A 325 15.82 -9.01 -10.62
CA THR A 325 15.12 -7.79 -11.04
C THR A 325 13.86 -8.14 -11.82
N PHE A 326 12.72 -7.62 -11.38
CA PHE A 326 11.42 -7.79 -12.06
C PHE A 326 11.52 -7.31 -13.51
N PRO A 327 11.05 -8.07 -14.52
CA PRO A 327 11.17 -7.71 -15.93
C PRO A 327 10.12 -6.66 -16.36
N PHE A 328 10.07 -5.51 -15.68
CA PHE A 328 9.07 -4.44 -15.88
C PHE A 328 8.90 -4.06 -17.35
N TRP A 329 10.01 -3.86 -18.08
CA TRP A 329 9.97 -3.40 -19.47
C TRP A 329 9.43 -4.46 -20.44
N ASN A 330 9.54 -5.75 -20.10
CA ASN A 330 8.95 -6.83 -20.90
C ASN A 330 7.44 -6.84 -20.72
N PHE A 331 6.94 -6.71 -19.48
CA PHE A 331 5.50 -6.53 -19.22
C PHE A 331 4.98 -5.26 -19.89
N HIS A 332 5.71 -4.14 -19.79
CA HIS A 332 5.32 -2.88 -20.43
C HIS A 332 5.21 -3.02 -21.95
N LYS A 333 6.20 -3.64 -22.60
CA LYS A 333 6.20 -3.89 -24.05
C LYS A 333 5.06 -4.82 -24.48
N ALA A 334 4.69 -5.79 -23.64
CA ALA A 334 3.56 -6.68 -23.88
C ALA A 334 2.18 -6.03 -23.64
N GLY A 335 2.13 -4.75 -23.23
CA GLY A 335 0.88 -4.04 -22.92
C GLY A 335 0.37 -4.26 -21.50
N GLY A 336 1.15 -4.88 -20.63
CA GLY A 336 0.77 -5.27 -19.26
C GLY A 336 0.96 -4.21 -18.19
N PHE A 337 1.40 -2.99 -18.52
CA PHE A 337 1.70 -1.95 -17.50
C PHE A 337 0.54 -1.69 -16.54
N ASP A 338 -0.67 -1.75 -17.06
CA ASP A 338 -1.90 -1.46 -16.32
C ASP A 338 -2.30 -2.59 -15.34
N ARG A 339 -1.56 -3.71 -15.40
CA ARG A 339 -1.62 -4.88 -14.51
C ARG A 339 -0.46 -4.94 -13.51
N ILE A 340 0.35 -3.90 -13.39
CA ILE A 340 1.47 -3.88 -12.45
C ILE A 340 1.13 -2.93 -11.29
N GLY A 341 1.09 -3.48 -10.08
CA GLY A 341 1.03 -2.75 -8.82
C GLY A 341 2.31 -2.91 -8.01
N LEU A 342 2.40 -2.21 -6.88
CA LEU A 342 3.50 -2.35 -5.92
C LEU A 342 3.03 -3.06 -4.66
N GLY A 343 3.97 -3.68 -3.94
CA GLY A 343 3.73 -4.20 -2.62
C GLY A 343 4.96 -4.10 -1.71
N THR A 344 4.74 -4.20 -0.41
CA THR A 344 5.80 -4.13 0.60
C THR A 344 6.26 -5.51 1.08
N ASP A 345 5.60 -6.60 0.72
CA ASP A 345 6.00 -7.93 1.24
C ASP A 345 6.06 -7.92 2.79
N SER A 346 6.89 -8.77 3.40
CA SER A 346 7.09 -8.82 4.85
C SER A 346 8.00 -7.70 5.36
N VAL A 347 7.80 -7.30 6.62
CA VAL A 347 8.65 -6.35 7.35
C VAL A 347 10.11 -6.80 7.47
N ILE A 348 10.38 -8.09 7.26
CA ILE A 348 11.69 -8.72 7.47
C ILE A 348 12.69 -8.23 6.42
N SER A 349 12.23 -8.03 5.18
CA SER A 349 13.06 -7.66 4.03
C SER A 349 12.81 -6.22 3.59
N LYS A 350 12.55 -5.32 4.55
CA LYS A 350 12.24 -3.91 4.28
C LYS A 350 12.85 -2.95 5.30
N SER A 351 13.07 -1.71 4.86
CA SER A 351 13.43 -0.61 5.73
C SER A 351 12.20 0.01 6.43
N ARG A 352 11.08 0.10 5.71
CA ARG A 352 9.79 0.68 6.16
C ARG A 352 8.64 -0.02 5.45
N LEU A 353 7.47 -0.04 6.07
CA LEU A 353 6.23 -0.50 5.44
C LEU A 353 5.58 0.62 4.63
N ASP A 354 6.34 1.14 3.66
CA ASP A 354 5.94 2.30 2.87
C ASP A 354 6.07 2.03 1.36
N ILE A 355 5.02 2.41 0.62
CA ILE A 355 4.93 2.16 -0.82
C ILE A 355 5.69 3.21 -1.67
N LEU A 356 6.03 4.36 -1.09
CA LEU A 356 6.79 5.43 -1.75
C LEU A 356 8.26 5.01 -1.94
N THR A 357 8.85 4.37 -0.94
CA THR A 357 10.16 3.72 -0.98
C THR A 357 10.15 2.60 -1.99
N GLU A 358 9.09 1.78 -2.08
CA GLU A 358 8.98 0.76 -3.13
C GLU A 358 8.91 1.40 -4.53
N ALA A 359 8.20 2.52 -4.70
CA ALA A 359 8.19 3.27 -5.96
C ALA A 359 9.58 3.84 -6.30
N TYR A 360 10.27 4.41 -5.32
CA TYR A 360 11.63 4.92 -5.51
C TYR A 360 12.60 3.77 -5.87
N HIS A 361 12.52 2.65 -5.17
CA HIS A 361 13.33 1.45 -5.43
C HIS A 361 13.03 0.83 -6.80
N THR A 362 11.77 0.83 -7.25
CA THR A 362 11.41 0.48 -8.63
C THR A 362 12.16 1.39 -9.61
N ARG A 363 12.19 2.70 -9.35
CA ARG A 363 12.86 3.65 -10.25
C ARG A 363 14.36 3.38 -10.33
N ILE A 364 15.05 3.25 -9.20
CA ILE A 364 16.50 3.10 -9.16
C ILE A 364 16.98 1.77 -9.73
N THR A 365 16.27 0.67 -9.48
CA THR A 365 16.65 -0.68 -9.98
C THR A 365 16.54 -0.78 -11.50
N HIS A 366 15.76 0.10 -12.13
CA HIS A 366 15.58 0.14 -13.58
C HIS A 366 16.42 1.20 -14.31
N LEU A 367 17.22 2.03 -13.61
CA LEU A 367 17.95 3.15 -14.21
C LEU A 367 18.90 2.74 -15.35
N TYR A 368 19.61 1.63 -15.21
CA TYR A 368 20.55 1.13 -16.22
C TYR A 368 19.87 0.56 -17.49
N LEU A 369 18.56 0.27 -17.42
CA LEU A 369 17.80 -0.21 -18.57
C LEU A 369 17.03 0.94 -19.22
N LYS A 370 16.04 1.46 -18.49
CA LYS A 370 15.18 2.57 -18.88
C LYS A 370 14.44 3.06 -17.65
N THR A 371 14.32 4.37 -17.52
CA THR A 371 13.74 5.01 -16.34
C THR A 371 12.22 4.85 -16.28
N VAL A 372 11.71 4.32 -15.16
CA VAL A 372 10.27 4.31 -14.85
C VAL A 372 9.86 5.71 -14.39
N LYS A 373 8.88 6.32 -15.09
CA LYS A 373 8.45 7.71 -14.84
C LYS A 373 7.66 7.83 -13.53
N PHE A 374 7.73 8.96 -12.84
CA PHE A 374 6.96 9.21 -11.61
C PHE A 374 5.45 9.04 -11.80
N GLY A 375 4.90 9.48 -12.94
CA GLY A 375 3.49 9.25 -13.24
C GLY A 375 3.13 7.77 -13.42
N SER A 376 4.06 6.92 -13.85
CA SER A 376 3.86 5.47 -13.90
C SER A 376 3.87 4.87 -12.50
N LEU A 377 4.83 5.28 -11.66
CA LEU A 377 4.92 4.84 -10.26
C LEU A 377 3.68 5.24 -9.46
N PHE A 378 3.20 6.48 -9.63
CA PHE A 378 1.96 6.94 -9.01
C PHE A 378 0.78 6.04 -9.37
N LYS A 379 0.64 5.64 -10.64
CA LYS A 379 -0.42 4.70 -11.05
C LYS A 379 -0.25 3.31 -10.42
N MET A 380 0.98 2.80 -10.34
CA MET A 380 1.26 1.51 -9.69
C MET A 380 0.86 1.51 -8.20
N MET A 381 1.03 2.63 -7.50
CA MET A 381 0.63 2.83 -6.10
C MET A 381 -0.87 3.15 -5.92
N THR A 382 -1.59 3.46 -6.99
CA THR A 382 -3.00 3.90 -6.93
C THR A 382 -3.86 3.06 -7.87
N ILE A 383 -4.24 3.58 -9.04
CA ILE A 383 -5.23 2.98 -9.92
C ILE A 383 -4.87 1.57 -10.43
N ASN A 384 -3.59 1.28 -10.70
CA ASN A 384 -3.20 -0.07 -11.11
C ASN A 384 -3.32 -1.05 -9.94
N GLY A 385 -2.88 -0.65 -8.73
CA GLY A 385 -3.08 -1.42 -7.51
C GLY A 385 -4.57 -1.72 -7.28
N ALA A 386 -5.43 -0.72 -7.45
CA ALA A 386 -6.88 -0.88 -7.33
C ALA A 386 -7.41 -1.90 -8.35
N ARG A 387 -6.96 -1.79 -9.60
CA ARG A 387 -7.38 -2.65 -10.69
C ARG A 387 -7.00 -4.12 -10.50
N ILE A 388 -5.75 -4.40 -10.09
CA ILE A 388 -5.29 -5.78 -9.92
C ILE A 388 -5.91 -6.46 -8.70
N LEU A 389 -6.36 -5.69 -7.72
CA LEU A 389 -7.08 -6.18 -6.55
C LEU A 389 -8.61 -6.30 -6.77
N GLY A 390 -9.13 -5.84 -7.92
CA GLY A 390 -10.56 -5.78 -8.18
C GLY A 390 -11.30 -4.74 -7.32
N GLU A 391 -10.62 -3.67 -6.93
CA GLU A 391 -11.13 -2.56 -6.13
C GLU A 391 -11.45 -1.34 -7.03
N GLU A 392 -12.33 -1.53 -8.03
CA GLU A 392 -12.56 -0.56 -9.11
C GLU A 392 -13.04 0.83 -8.66
N LYS A 393 -13.59 0.94 -7.45
CA LYS A 393 -14.02 2.21 -6.84
C LYS A 393 -12.91 2.93 -6.06
N LYS A 394 -11.64 2.51 -6.16
CA LYS A 394 -10.49 3.11 -5.45
C LYS A 394 -9.38 3.55 -6.41
N GLY A 395 -8.38 4.25 -5.86
CA GLY A 395 -7.19 4.66 -6.62
C GLY A 395 -7.40 5.87 -7.53
N ARG A 396 -8.56 6.53 -7.47
CA ARG A 396 -8.87 7.78 -8.17
C ARG A 396 -9.74 8.68 -7.29
N ILE A 397 -9.60 9.98 -7.50
CA ILE A 397 -10.48 11.02 -6.97
C ILE A 397 -11.35 11.52 -8.12
N VAL A 398 -12.52 10.91 -8.31
CA VAL A 398 -13.59 11.31 -9.25
C VAL A 398 -14.95 10.91 -8.64
N PRO A 399 -16.08 11.51 -9.07
CA PRO A 399 -17.41 11.12 -8.58
C PRO A 399 -17.66 9.60 -8.65
N GLY A 400 -18.32 9.04 -7.64
CA GLY A 400 -18.64 7.61 -7.51
C GLY A 400 -17.52 6.73 -6.93
N MET A 401 -16.31 7.28 -6.73
CA MET A 401 -15.20 6.58 -6.08
C MET A 401 -15.32 6.63 -4.55
N LYS A 402 -14.72 5.66 -3.85
CA LYS A 402 -14.59 5.68 -2.40
C LYS A 402 -13.67 6.82 -1.95
N ALA A 403 -14.03 7.45 -0.84
CA ALA A 403 -13.29 8.53 -0.22
C ALA A 403 -12.08 8.01 0.59
N ASP A 404 -11.15 7.38 -0.13
CA ASP A 404 -9.82 7.00 0.35
C ASP A 404 -8.83 8.09 -0.09
N LEU A 405 -8.41 8.95 0.82
CA LEU A 405 -7.65 10.17 0.52
C LEU A 405 -6.45 10.33 1.47
N VAL A 406 -5.35 10.86 0.93
CA VAL A 406 -4.16 11.18 1.71
C VAL A 406 -3.82 12.66 1.57
N PHE A 407 -3.48 13.28 2.68
CA PHE A 407 -3.15 14.70 2.76
C PHE A 407 -1.69 14.84 3.16
N TRP A 408 -0.90 15.45 2.30
CA TRP A 408 0.52 15.70 2.50
C TRP A 408 0.73 17.17 2.79
N LYS A 409 1.51 17.50 3.81
CA LYS A 409 1.80 18.91 4.12
C LYS A 409 2.64 19.50 2.97
N LEU A 410 2.10 20.51 2.29
CA LEU A 410 2.76 21.13 1.13
C LEU A 410 4.03 21.88 1.54
N LYS A 411 3.94 22.73 2.56
CA LYS A 411 5.10 23.41 3.16
C LYS A 411 5.83 22.47 4.13
N ASP A 412 6.47 21.46 3.56
CA ASP A 412 7.30 20.48 4.26
C ASP A 412 8.64 20.27 3.51
N ARG A 413 9.68 19.83 4.22
CA ARG A 413 11.04 19.59 3.68
C ARG A 413 11.03 18.60 2.52
N GLY A 414 10.11 17.63 2.54
CA GLY A 414 9.97 16.65 1.45
C GLY A 414 9.31 17.20 0.19
N PHE A 415 8.73 18.41 0.23
CA PHE A 415 7.98 19.02 -0.87
C PHE A 415 8.53 20.36 -1.36
N ILE A 416 9.21 21.11 -0.50
CA ILE A 416 9.81 22.41 -0.83
C ILE A 416 11.32 22.27 -1.04
N PRO A 417 11.89 22.84 -2.12
CA PRO A 417 11.22 23.56 -3.21
C PRO A 417 10.57 22.62 -4.24
N PHE A 418 9.59 23.15 -4.98
CA PHE A 418 9.01 22.51 -6.17
C PHE A 418 8.79 23.55 -7.27
N ASP A 419 8.55 23.08 -8.49
CA ASP A 419 8.25 23.94 -9.63
C ASP A 419 6.75 24.22 -9.70
N GLU A 420 6.33 25.45 -9.40
CA GLU A 420 4.93 25.86 -9.48
C GLU A 420 4.37 25.86 -10.92
N LYS A 421 5.22 26.07 -11.93
CA LYS A 421 4.83 25.99 -13.35
C LYS A 421 4.69 24.54 -13.82
N ASN A 422 5.32 23.61 -13.11
CA ASN A 422 5.22 22.17 -13.33
C ASN A 422 4.90 21.44 -12.02
N PRO A 423 3.63 21.45 -11.57
CA PRO A 423 3.26 20.87 -10.29
C PRO A 423 3.55 19.37 -10.17
N PHE A 424 3.74 18.65 -11.28
CA PHE A 424 4.15 17.24 -11.26
C PHE A 424 5.50 17.01 -10.56
N SER A 425 6.34 18.04 -10.40
CA SER A 425 7.53 18.00 -9.54
C SER A 425 7.20 17.61 -8.09
N LEU A 426 6.00 17.93 -7.59
CA LEU A 426 5.50 17.51 -6.28
C LEU A 426 5.38 15.98 -6.15
N ILE A 427 4.99 15.27 -7.22
CA ILE A 427 4.93 13.80 -7.22
C ILE A 427 6.35 13.21 -7.23
N GLY A 428 7.28 13.85 -7.94
CA GLY A 428 8.69 13.50 -7.87
C GLY A 428 9.21 13.62 -6.43
N ASN A 429 9.02 14.80 -5.83
CA ASN A 429 9.38 15.10 -4.45
C ASN A 429 8.75 14.14 -3.44
N LEU A 430 7.45 13.84 -3.59
CA LEU A 430 6.74 12.86 -2.77
C LEU A 430 7.39 11.48 -2.83
N ILE A 431 7.85 11.02 -4.00
CA ILE A 431 8.47 9.70 -4.15
C ILE A 431 9.93 9.69 -3.69
N THR A 432 10.69 10.74 -3.96
CA THR A 432 12.16 10.74 -3.73
C THR A 432 12.59 11.36 -2.40
N HIS A 433 11.79 12.28 -1.86
CA HIS A 433 12.18 13.13 -0.73
C HIS A 433 11.18 13.11 0.43
N SER A 434 10.03 12.43 0.29
CA SER A 434 9.07 12.31 1.38
C SER A 434 9.59 11.38 2.47
N GLY A 435 10.42 11.93 3.37
CA GLY A 435 10.84 11.27 4.60
C GLY A 435 9.86 11.45 5.76
N ARG A 436 8.67 12.03 5.53
CA ARG A 436 7.67 12.29 6.58
C ARG A 436 6.37 11.57 6.29
N THR A 437 5.72 11.19 7.38
CA THR A 437 4.40 10.57 7.36
C THR A 437 3.36 11.53 6.78
N ALA A 438 2.34 10.95 6.15
CA ALA A 438 1.10 11.61 5.79
C ALA A 438 0.61 12.48 6.96
N ARG A 439 0.13 13.68 6.63
CA ARG A 439 -0.41 14.60 7.62
C ARG A 439 -1.75 14.07 8.11
N ASP A 440 -2.64 13.78 7.18
CA ASP A 440 -3.98 13.28 7.46
C ASP A 440 -4.27 12.14 6.49
N VAL A 441 -5.10 11.18 6.93
CA VAL A 441 -5.48 10.01 6.13
C VAL A 441 -6.95 9.73 6.33
N MET A 442 -7.66 9.59 5.22
CA MET A 442 -9.07 9.25 5.17
C MET A 442 -9.26 7.90 4.51
N VAL A 443 -10.03 7.01 5.16
CA VAL A 443 -10.43 5.70 4.64
C VAL A 443 -11.95 5.65 4.65
N GLY A 444 -12.58 5.45 3.49
CA GLY A 444 -14.04 5.43 3.35
C GLY A 444 -14.74 6.65 3.96
N GLY A 445 -14.23 7.86 3.70
CA GLY A 445 -14.82 9.10 4.22
C GLY A 445 -14.48 9.42 5.69
N ARG A 446 -13.78 8.53 6.41
CA ARG A 446 -13.42 8.69 7.82
C ARG A 446 -11.94 9.01 7.99
N PHE A 447 -11.62 10.07 8.71
CA PHE A 447 -10.24 10.38 9.07
C PHE A 447 -9.73 9.38 10.10
N VAL A 448 -8.81 8.50 9.70
CA VAL A 448 -8.09 7.57 10.59
C VAL A 448 -6.83 8.20 11.18
N ILE A 449 -6.26 9.22 10.50
CA ILE A 449 -5.17 10.06 11.00
C ILE A 449 -5.56 11.53 10.83
N LYS A 450 -5.36 12.34 11.88
CA LYS A 450 -5.48 13.81 11.87
C LYS A 450 -4.25 14.45 12.53
N ASP A 451 -3.68 15.46 11.90
CA ASP A 451 -2.45 16.15 12.27
C ASP A 451 -1.34 15.19 12.72
N ARG A 452 -1.13 14.13 11.94
CA ARG A 452 -0.19 13.02 12.16
C ARG A 452 -0.47 12.17 13.39
N ARG A 453 -1.66 12.24 13.99
CA ARG A 453 -2.07 11.40 15.12
C ARG A 453 -3.15 10.42 14.71
N HIS A 454 -2.96 9.13 15.02
CA HIS A 454 -3.99 8.12 14.76
C HIS A 454 -5.24 8.38 15.63
N GLN A 455 -6.42 8.21 15.06
CA GLN A 455 -7.70 8.58 15.70
C GLN A 455 -8.34 7.44 16.48
N LYS A 456 -7.87 6.21 16.29
CA LYS A 456 -8.43 5.00 16.93
C LYS A 456 -7.44 4.22 17.81
N ILE A 457 -6.16 4.56 17.74
CA ILE A 457 -5.07 3.77 18.34
C ILE A 457 -4.16 4.74 19.08
N ASP A 458 -3.87 4.44 20.35
CA ASP A 458 -2.79 5.07 21.09
C ASP A 458 -1.47 4.49 20.61
N GLU A 459 -0.78 5.24 19.75
CA GLU A 459 0.46 4.80 19.13
C GLU A 459 1.59 4.63 20.14
N SER A 460 1.62 5.44 21.20
CA SER A 460 2.69 5.34 22.21
C SER A 460 2.55 4.02 22.97
N LYS A 461 1.33 3.71 23.42
CA LYS A 461 1.01 2.44 24.08
C LYS A 461 1.19 1.24 23.15
N LEU A 462 0.82 1.39 21.87
CA LEU A 462 1.02 0.34 20.86
C LEU A 462 2.51 0.00 20.71
N LEU A 463 3.37 1.01 20.59
CA LEU A 463 4.81 0.79 20.39
C LEU A 463 5.46 0.14 21.63
N GLU A 464 5.11 0.59 22.82
CA GLU A 464 5.56 -0.05 24.07
C GLU A 464 5.11 -1.52 24.14
N THR A 465 3.83 -1.76 23.87
CA THR A 465 3.25 -3.11 23.87
C THR A 465 3.92 -3.99 22.82
N THR A 466 4.14 -3.46 21.63
CA THR A 466 4.80 -4.15 20.51
C THR A 466 6.23 -4.52 20.86
N GLN A 467 7.00 -3.63 21.49
CA GLN A 467 8.36 -3.92 21.94
C GLN A 467 8.38 -5.06 22.97
N ASN A 468 7.46 -5.05 23.94
CA ASN A 468 7.37 -6.09 24.96
C ASN A 468 7.05 -7.46 24.34
N TRP A 469 6.08 -7.52 23.41
CA TRP A 469 5.73 -8.76 22.73
C TRP A 469 6.84 -9.24 21.78
N HIS A 470 7.51 -8.32 21.09
CA HIS A 470 8.68 -8.63 20.27
C HIS A 470 9.75 -9.37 21.08
N MET A 471 10.09 -8.86 22.27
CA MET A 471 11.08 -9.51 23.15
C MET A 471 10.59 -10.84 23.71
N ARG A 472 9.30 -10.97 24.05
CA ARG A 472 8.73 -12.25 24.48
C ARG A 472 8.81 -13.32 23.40
N LEU A 473 8.48 -12.97 22.15
CA LEU A 473 8.57 -13.89 21.03
C LEU A 473 10.00 -14.41 20.85
N ARG A 474 11.01 -13.52 20.98
CA ARG A 474 12.43 -13.89 20.93
C ARG A 474 12.87 -14.81 22.06
N GLY A 475 12.17 -14.84 23.20
CA GLY A 475 12.43 -15.78 24.28
C GLY A 475 11.77 -17.16 24.09
N LYS A 476 10.89 -17.32 23.09
CA LYS A 476 10.19 -18.59 22.79
C LYS A 476 10.98 -19.50 21.84
N VAL A 477 12.04 -19.01 21.22
CA VAL A 477 12.86 -19.68 20.19
C VAL A 477 14.32 -19.54 20.58
#